data_AF-A0A7G6ZAX1-F1
#
_entry.id   AF-A0A7G6ZAX1-F1
#
_cell.length_a   1.000
_cell.length_b   1.000
_cell.length_c   1.000
_cell.angle_alpha   90.00
_cell.angle_beta   90.00
_cell.angle_gamma   90.00
#
_symmetry.space_group_name_H-M   'P 1'
#
loop_
_entity.id
_entity.type
_entity.pdbx_description
1 polymer ?
#
loop_
_entity_poly.entity_id
_entity_poly.type
_entity_poly.pdbx_seq_one_letter_code
_entity_poly.pdbx_strand_id
1 'polypeptide(L)'
;MVTGPGWQEPTARIPLRWGSYRVRYPGALALILAGALVLQAGSAYADYLIVLGAGAHIAGWLILPARGARRAAVAVPSALLVGSLLIGSVAAVLLVGSLAFWLLLRERPGRSYLATLLPLASGLLLAQLYPQYGDGAIVVAVSLVVIVASAWIARGIAVRTTQGR
;
A
#
# COMPACT_ATOMS: atom_id res chain seq x y z
N MET A 1 -32.94 -16.91 12.07
CA MET A 1 -31.77 -17.26 11.24
C MET A 1 -30.64 -16.32 11.64
N VAL A 2 -29.80 -16.72 12.59
CA VAL A 2 -28.68 -15.88 13.06
C VAL A 2 -27.53 -16.09 12.10
N THR A 3 -27.34 -15.17 11.15
CA THR A 3 -26.08 -15.10 10.41
C THR A 3 -24.98 -14.86 11.43
N GLY A 4 -24.09 -15.83 11.63
CA GLY A 4 -22.90 -15.65 12.45
C GLY A 4 -22.19 -14.35 12.05
N PRO A 5 -21.51 -13.64 12.98
CA PRO A 5 -20.92 -12.35 12.67
C PRO A 5 -20.00 -12.50 11.48
N GLY A 6 -20.39 -11.88 10.36
CA GLY A 6 -19.59 -11.83 9.15
C GLY A 6 -18.20 -11.32 9.50
N TRP A 7 -17.19 -11.80 8.79
CA TRP A 7 -15.81 -11.40 9.04
C TRP A 7 -15.70 -9.87 9.09
N GLN A 8 -15.20 -9.35 10.21
CA GLN A 8 -15.05 -7.93 10.45
C GLN A 8 -13.57 -7.57 10.48
N GLU A 9 -13.20 -6.51 9.76
CA GLU A 9 -11.84 -6.00 9.73
C GLU A 9 -11.35 -5.63 11.15
N PRO A 10 -10.17 -6.11 11.60
CA PRO A 10 -9.66 -5.80 12.95
C PRO A 10 -9.58 -4.31 13.25
N THR A 11 -9.15 -3.52 12.26
CA THR A 11 -9.01 -2.07 12.40
C THR A 11 -10.35 -1.32 12.49
N ALA A 12 -11.45 -1.93 12.06
CA ALA A 12 -12.78 -1.35 12.20
C ALA A 12 -13.28 -1.34 13.66
N ARG A 13 -12.64 -2.11 14.55
CA ARG A 13 -12.98 -2.18 15.98
C ARG A 13 -12.17 -1.20 16.85
N ILE A 14 -11.20 -0.50 16.25
CA ILE A 14 -10.35 0.43 17.00
C ILE A 14 -11.16 1.68 17.36
N PRO A 15 -11.24 2.07 18.65
CA PRO A 15 -11.88 3.32 19.03
C PRO A 15 -11.09 4.50 18.45
N LEU A 16 -11.72 5.25 17.55
CA LEU A 16 -11.09 6.40 16.88
C LEU A 16 -11.30 7.65 17.74
N ARG A 17 -10.22 8.41 18.00
CA ARG A 17 -10.31 9.70 18.68
C ARG A 17 -11.04 10.78 17.85
N TRP A 18 -11.07 10.62 16.53
CA TRP A 18 -11.71 11.55 15.61
C TRP A 18 -12.15 10.86 14.32
N GLY A 19 -13.26 11.35 13.77
CA GLY A 19 -13.88 10.85 12.54
C GLY A 19 -14.44 9.43 12.67
N SER A 20 -15.00 8.93 11.58
CA SER A 20 -15.50 7.55 11.47
C SER A 20 -14.62 6.72 10.55
N TYR A 21 -14.61 5.40 10.75
CA TYR A 21 -13.91 4.46 9.87
C TYR A 21 -14.36 4.62 8.41
N ARG A 22 -15.67 4.84 8.19
CA ARG A 22 -16.29 4.96 6.86
C ARG A 22 -15.78 6.14 6.04
N VAL A 23 -15.37 7.24 6.69
CA VAL A 23 -14.81 8.42 6.01
C VAL A 23 -13.29 8.32 5.92
N ARG A 24 -12.62 7.97 7.03
CA ARG A 24 -11.15 7.96 7.09
C ARG A 24 -10.53 6.90 6.19
N TYR A 25 -11.14 5.73 6.07
CA TYR A 25 -10.59 4.65 5.25
C TYR A 25 -10.53 5.00 3.75
N PRO A 26 -11.63 5.38 3.08
CA PRO A 26 -11.55 5.73 1.66
C PRO A 26 -10.72 7.00 1.43
N GLY A 27 -10.78 8.00 2.31
CA GLY A 27 -9.94 9.19 2.20
C GLY A 27 -8.45 8.89 2.32
N ALA A 28 -8.06 8.06 3.29
CA ALA A 28 -6.68 7.58 3.43
C ALA A 28 -6.22 6.79 2.20
N LEU A 29 -7.07 5.90 1.69
CA LEU A 29 -6.74 5.10 0.51
C LEU A 29 -6.57 5.98 -0.74
N ALA A 30 -7.47 6.93 -0.96
CA ALA A 30 -7.37 7.88 -2.05
C ALA A 30 -6.07 8.69 -1.97
N LEU A 31 -5.72 9.19 -0.78
CA LEU A 31 -4.47 9.94 -0.55
C LEU A 31 -3.21 9.09 -0.75
N ILE A 32 -3.20 7.84 -0.28
CA ILE A 32 -2.07 6.92 -0.49
C ILE A 32 -1.86 6.66 -1.98
N LEU A 33 -2.92 6.34 -2.72
CA LEU A 33 -2.83 5.99 -4.13
C LEU A 33 -2.58 7.21 -5.02
N ALA A 34 -3.35 8.29 -4.86
CA ALA A 34 -3.16 9.51 -5.61
C ALA A 34 -1.81 10.16 -5.30
N GLY A 35 -1.40 10.16 -4.02
CA GLY A 35 -0.09 10.65 -3.61
C GLY A 35 1.04 9.85 -4.25
N ALA A 36 0.94 8.52 -4.29
CA ALA A 36 1.91 7.68 -4.99
C ALA A 36 1.97 8.01 -6.49
N LEU A 37 0.83 8.15 -7.16
CA LEU A 37 0.79 8.50 -8.59
C LEU A 37 1.36 9.88 -8.89
N VAL A 38 1.01 10.90 -8.08
CA VAL A 38 1.54 12.26 -8.20
C VAL A 38 3.05 12.28 -7.95
N LEU A 39 3.53 11.52 -6.95
CA LEU A 39 4.95 11.36 -6.68
C LEU A 39 5.67 10.80 -7.92
N GLN A 40 5.12 9.76 -8.54
CA GLN A 40 5.69 9.13 -9.73
C GLN A 40 5.60 9.98 -11.00
N ALA A 41 4.79 11.04 -11.02
CA ALA A 41 4.76 12.03 -12.10
C ALA A 41 5.86 13.10 -11.96
N GLY A 42 6.61 13.09 -10.86
CA GLY A 42 7.71 14.01 -10.63
C GLY A 42 8.88 13.82 -11.60
N SER A 43 9.56 14.91 -11.90
CA SER A 43 10.74 14.95 -12.77
C SER A 43 11.70 16.05 -12.32
N ALA A 44 12.86 16.17 -12.96
CA ALA A 44 13.79 17.28 -12.71
C ALA A 44 13.18 18.68 -12.97
N TYR A 45 12.09 18.75 -13.76
CA TYR A 45 11.37 20.00 -14.06
C TYR A 45 10.10 20.18 -13.21
N ALA A 46 9.72 19.16 -12.44
CA ALA A 46 8.50 19.13 -11.65
C ALA A 46 8.73 18.44 -10.30
N ASP A 47 9.79 18.84 -9.61
CA ASP A 47 10.17 18.35 -8.28
C ASP A 47 9.09 18.63 -7.22
N TYR A 48 8.35 19.72 -7.38
CA TYR A 48 7.19 20.05 -6.55
C TYR A 48 6.13 18.92 -6.54
N LEU A 49 5.99 18.13 -7.62
CA LEU A 49 5.10 16.96 -7.64
C LEU A 49 5.61 15.84 -6.74
N ILE A 50 6.93 15.67 -6.61
CA ILE A 50 7.52 14.68 -5.69
C ILE A 50 7.16 15.06 -4.26
N VAL A 51 7.34 16.34 -3.90
CA VAL A 51 7.03 16.84 -2.55
C VAL A 51 5.53 16.73 -2.25
N LEU A 52 4.67 17.17 -3.17
CA LEU A 52 3.21 17.08 -3.03
C LEU A 52 2.72 15.63 -2.94
N GLY A 53 3.22 14.76 -3.82
CA GLY A 53 2.88 13.35 -3.85
C GLY A 53 3.32 12.61 -2.59
N ALA A 54 4.55 12.83 -2.14
CA ALA A 54 5.06 12.29 -0.89
C ALA A 54 4.25 12.78 0.32
N GLY A 55 3.95 14.08 0.37
CA GLY A 55 3.12 14.68 1.41
C GLY A 55 1.72 14.06 1.46
N ALA A 56 1.05 13.92 0.31
CA ALA A 56 -0.26 13.28 0.21
C ALA A 56 -0.21 11.79 0.61
N HIS A 57 0.82 11.06 0.17
CA HIS A 57 1.01 9.65 0.52
C HIS A 57 1.20 9.47 2.03
N ILE A 58 2.08 10.27 2.64
CA ILE A 58 2.32 10.28 4.10
C ILE A 58 1.04 10.63 4.85
N ALA A 59 0.33 11.68 4.43
CA ALA A 59 -0.93 12.09 5.04
C ALA A 59 -1.96 10.95 5.00
N GLY A 60 -2.05 10.24 3.88
CA GLY A 60 -2.92 9.07 3.74
C GLY A 60 -2.62 7.99 4.79
N TRP A 61 -1.35 7.64 5.00
CA TRP A 61 -0.96 6.70 6.07
C TRP A 61 -1.30 7.20 7.47
N LEU A 62 -1.12 8.49 7.74
CA LEU A 62 -1.43 9.09 9.04
C LEU A 62 -2.95 9.16 9.32
N ILE A 63 -3.75 9.31 8.27
CA ILE A 63 -5.22 9.33 8.35
C ILE A 63 -5.79 7.91 8.47
N LEU A 64 -5.08 6.89 8.01
CA LEU A 64 -5.54 5.49 8.06
C LEU A 64 -5.98 5.10 9.48
N PRO A 65 -7.15 4.43 9.64
CA PRO A 65 -7.61 3.96 10.95
C PRO A 65 -6.73 2.79 11.44
N ALA A 66 -5.70 3.11 12.23
CA ALA A 66 -4.78 2.18 12.85
C ALA A 66 -4.18 2.78 14.14
N ARG A 67 -3.44 1.96 14.91
CA ARG A 67 -2.75 2.43 16.13
C ARG A 67 -1.75 3.55 15.80
N GLY A 68 -1.81 4.64 16.58
CA GLY A 68 -1.17 5.92 16.26
C GLY A 68 0.35 5.87 16.02
N ALA A 69 1.10 5.09 16.82
CA ALA A 69 2.54 4.96 16.64
C ALA A 69 2.92 4.18 15.38
N ARG A 70 2.16 3.14 15.04
CA ARG A 70 2.44 2.28 13.87
C ARG A 70 2.26 3.04 12.56
N ARG A 71 1.21 3.86 12.46
CA ARG A 71 0.97 4.67 11.24
C ARG A 71 2.07 5.68 10.98
N ALA A 72 2.61 6.31 12.03
CA ALA A 72 3.73 7.24 11.90
C ALA A 72 5.02 6.52 11.49
N ALA A 73 5.29 5.36 12.11
CA ALA A 73 6.48 4.57 11.84
C ALA A 73 6.60 4.10 10.39
N VAL A 74 5.49 3.84 9.70
CA VAL A 74 5.50 3.33 8.32
C VAL A 74 5.24 4.39 7.24
N ALA A 75 4.74 5.57 7.61
CA ALA A 75 4.32 6.58 6.62
C ALA A 75 5.49 7.08 5.76
N VAL A 76 6.58 7.51 6.42
CA VAL A 76 7.79 8.01 5.74
C VAL A 76 8.51 6.87 5.01
N PRO A 77 8.78 5.71 5.63
CA PRO A 77 9.38 4.58 4.92
C PRO A 77 8.58 4.15 3.69
N SER A 78 7.25 4.10 3.76
CA SER A 78 6.43 3.75 2.59
C SER A 78 6.57 4.78 1.46
N ALA A 79 6.62 6.07 1.78
CA ALA A 79 6.82 7.11 0.78
C ALA A 79 8.19 6.98 0.09
N LEU A 80 9.24 6.66 0.84
CA LEU A 80 10.57 6.40 0.29
C LEU A 80 10.60 5.14 -0.59
N LEU A 81 9.94 4.05 -0.18
CA LEU A 81 9.84 2.83 -0.98
C LEU A 81 9.08 3.08 -2.29
N VAL A 82 7.98 3.83 -2.24
CA VAL A 82 7.26 4.23 -3.47
C VAL A 82 8.14 5.12 -4.34
N GLY A 83 8.74 6.16 -3.77
CA GLY A 83 9.59 7.08 -4.52
C GLY A 83 10.86 6.47 -5.09
N SER A 84 11.33 5.35 -4.55
CA SER A 84 12.46 4.62 -5.12
C SER A 84 12.21 4.15 -6.56
N LEU A 85 10.95 3.99 -6.99
CA LEU A 85 10.60 3.71 -8.38
C LEU A 85 11.03 4.82 -9.36
N LEU A 86 11.22 6.05 -8.89
CA LEU A 86 11.80 7.13 -9.69
C LEU A 86 13.25 6.85 -10.11
N ILE A 87 13.93 5.91 -9.46
CA ILE A 87 15.32 5.53 -9.76
C ILE A 87 15.37 4.43 -10.84
N GLY A 88 14.26 3.69 -11.04
CA GLY A 88 14.14 2.69 -12.10
C GLY A 88 13.31 1.47 -11.70
N SER A 89 13.11 0.56 -12.66
CA SER A 89 12.25 -0.62 -12.53
C SER A 89 12.73 -1.64 -11.49
N VAL A 90 14.04 -1.74 -11.26
CA VAL A 90 14.63 -2.59 -10.21
C VAL A 90 14.04 -2.28 -8.83
N ALA A 91 13.72 -1.00 -8.57
CA ALA A 91 13.15 -0.57 -7.31
C ALA A 91 11.70 -1.04 -7.09
N ALA A 92 11.01 -1.57 -8.12
CA ALA A 92 9.66 -2.12 -7.97
C ALA A 92 9.59 -3.25 -6.93
N VAL A 93 10.68 -4.00 -6.75
CA VAL A 93 10.79 -5.03 -5.69
C VAL A 93 10.59 -4.43 -4.29
N LEU A 94 10.97 -3.17 -4.07
CA LEU A 94 10.87 -2.51 -2.77
C LEU A 94 9.41 -2.23 -2.35
N LEU A 95 8.47 -2.24 -3.30
CA LEU A 95 7.03 -2.10 -3.01
C LEU A 95 6.47 -3.26 -2.16
N VAL A 96 7.18 -4.38 -2.09
CA VAL A 96 6.94 -5.46 -1.11
C VAL A 96 6.86 -4.88 0.31
N GLY A 97 7.73 -3.93 0.64
CA GLY A 97 7.74 -3.26 1.94
C GLY A 97 6.49 -2.41 2.18
N SER A 98 6.07 -1.61 1.19
CA SER A 98 4.82 -0.82 1.29
C SER A 98 3.59 -1.71 1.48
N LEU A 99 3.52 -2.84 0.78
CA LEU A 99 2.45 -3.83 1.01
C LEU A 99 2.57 -4.47 2.40
N ALA A 100 3.77 -4.83 2.85
CA ALA A 100 3.98 -5.39 4.19
C ALA A 100 3.52 -4.41 5.29
N PHE A 101 3.82 -3.12 5.15
CA PHE A 101 3.33 -2.08 6.06
C PHE A 101 1.79 -1.97 6.05
N TRP A 102 1.16 -2.10 4.88
CA TRP A 102 -0.29 -2.15 4.78
C TRP A 102 -0.87 -3.35 5.55
N LEU A 103 -0.28 -4.54 5.39
CA LEU A 103 -0.72 -5.74 6.11
C LEU A 103 -0.48 -5.64 7.62
N LEU A 104 0.64 -5.06 8.03
CA LEU A 104 1.00 -4.83 9.43
C LEU A 104 0.00 -3.89 10.11
N LEU A 105 -0.32 -2.76 9.47
CA LEU A 105 -1.26 -1.78 10.02
C LEU A 105 -2.69 -2.32 10.09
N ARG A 106 -3.04 -3.23 9.19
CA ARG A 106 -4.35 -3.90 9.17
C ARG A 106 -4.40 -5.16 10.06
N GLU A 107 -3.35 -5.41 10.83
CA GLU A 107 -3.23 -6.53 11.78
C GLU A 107 -3.58 -7.87 11.12
N ARG A 108 -3.08 -8.07 9.89
CA ARG A 108 -3.33 -9.28 9.10
C ARG A 108 -2.58 -10.48 9.68
N PRO A 109 -3.16 -11.70 9.60
CA PRO A 109 -2.47 -12.91 10.04
C PRO A 109 -1.20 -13.14 9.21
N GLY A 110 -0.21 -13.82 9.78
CA GLY A 110 1.08 -14.09 9.11
C GLY A 110 0.93 -14.75 7.73
N ARG A 111 -0.06 -15.64 7.55
CA ARG A 111 -0.34 -16.27 6.25
C ARG A 111 -0.68 -15.27 5.13
N SER A 112 -1.27 -14.11 5.46
CA SER A 112 -1.57 -13.08 4.47
C SER A 112 -0.32 -12.45 3.85
N TYR A 113 0.84 -12.56 4.50
CA TYR A 113 2.10 -12.07 3.94
C TYR A 113 2.59 -12.91 2.76
N LEU A 114 2.04 -14.10 2.52
CA LEU A 114 2.31 -14.84 1.27
C LEU A 114 1.90 -14.04 0.02
N ALA A 115 0.96 -13.10 0.15
CA ALA A 115 0.58 -12.23 -0.95
C ALA A 115 1.70 -11.25 -1.36
N THR A 116 2.73 -11.03 -0.54
CA THR A 116 3.88 -10.18 -0.91
C THR A 116 4.82 -10.85 -1.91
N LEU A 117 4.66 -12.16 -2.15
CA LEU A 117 5.40 -12.86 -3.20
C LEU A 117 5.04 -12.35 -4.60
N LEU A 118 3.81 -11.87 -4.80
CA LEU A 118 3.37 -11.31 -6.07
C LEU A 118 4.11 -10.02 -6.47
N PRO A 119 4.16 -8.96 -5.65
CA PRO A 119 4.96 -7.76 -5.99
C PRO A 119 6.46 -8.06 -5.99
N LEU A 120 6.94 -9.03 -5.21
CA LEU A 120 8.33 -9.48 -5.28
C LEU A 120 8.64 -10.07 -6.67
N ALA A 121 7.87 -11.06 -7.11
CA ALA A 121 8.04 -11.69 -8.42
C ALA A 121 7.83 -10.69 -9.56
N SER A 122 6.79 -9.87 -9.48
CA SER A 122 6.53 -8.83 -10.48
C SER A 122 7.66 -7.81 -10.55
N GLY A 123 8.21 -7.36 -9.41
CA GLY A 123 9.30 -6.40 -9.40
C GLY A 123 10.56 -6.97 -10.04
N LEU A 124 10.88 -8.24 -9.76
CA LEU A 124 11.99 -8.94 -10.40
C LEU A 124 11.78 -9.09 -11.91
N LEU A 125 10.56 -9.41 -12.36
CA LEU A 125 10.23 -9.49 -13.78
C LEU A 125 10.31 -8.12 -14.48
N LEU A 126 9.75 -7.07 -13.87
CA LEU A 126 9.80 -5.72 -14.41
C LEU A 126 11.24 -5.20 -14.53
N ALA A 127 12.11 -5.55 -13.58
CA ALA A 127 13.54 -5.23 -13.64
C ALA A 127 14.25 -5.82 -14.87
N GLN A 128 13.81 -7.00 -15.34
CA GLN A 128 14.38 -7.67 -16.51
C GLN A 128 13.75 -7.17 -17.82
N LEU A 129 12.43 -6.93 -17.82
CA LEU A 129 11.68 -6.52 -19.01
C LEU A 129 11.87 -5.05 -19.37
N TYR A 130 12.04 -4.20 -18.35
CA TYR A 130 12.13 -2.75 -18.49
C TYR A 130 13.39 -2.19 -17.81
N PRO A 131 14.60 -2.58 -18.24
CA PRO A 131 15.84 -2.13 -17.60
C PRO A 131 16.14 -0.64 -17.86
N GLN A 132 15.48 -0.04 -18.85
CA GLN A 132 15.68 1.35 -19.25
C GLN A 132 14.63 2.28 -18.63
N TYR A 133 15.02 3.54 -18.43
CA TYR A 133 14.22 4.55 -17.74
C TYR A 133 12.91 4.94 -18.47
N GLY A 134 12.83 4.72 -19.79
CA GLY A 134 11.73 5.20 -20.63
C GLY A 134 10.35 4.61 -20.30
N ASP A 135 10.29 3.44 -19.67
CA ASP A 135 9.05 2.69 -19.44
C ASP A 135 8.46 2.91 -18.03
N GLY A 136 8.88 3.96 -17.33
CA GLY A 136 8.46 4.23 -15.94
C GLY A 136 6.94 4.23 -15.73
N ALA A 137 6.17 4.76 -16.68
CA ALA A 137 4.70 4.77 -16.60
C ALA A 137 4.11 3.34 -16.61
N ILE A 138 4.65 2.44 -17.45
CA ILE A 138 4.21 1.04 -17.53
C ILE A 138 4.56 0.32 -16.23
N VAL A 139 5.80 0.48 -15.74
CA VAL A 139 6.27 -0.13 -14.48
C VAL A 139 5.39 0.30 -13.31
N VAL A 140 5.05 1.60 -13.22
CA VAL A 140 4.17 2.13 -12.17
C VAL A 140 2.76 1.55 -12.30
N ALA A 141 2.18 1.52 -13.49
CA ALA A 141 0.83 0.99 -13.72
C ALA A 141 0.74 -0.50 -13.36
N VAL A 142 1.67 -1.32 -13.83
CA VAL A 142 1.73 -2.76 -13.51
C VAL A 142 1.93 -2.97 -12.01
N SER A 143 2.87 -2.25 -11.41
CA SER A 143 3.13 -2.34 -9.97
C SER A 143 1.91 -2.00 -9.13
N LEU A 144 1.17 -0.95 -9.50
CA LEU A 144 -0.08 -0.56 -8.83
C LEU A 144 -1.12 -1.69 -8.90
N VAL A 145 -1.34 -2.25 -10.08
CA VAL A 145 -2.30 -3.36 -10.27
C VAL A 145 -1.89 -4.56 -9.42
N VAL A 146 -0.60 -4.94 -9.44
CA VAL A 146 -0.09 -6.07 -8.68
C VAL A 146 -0.22 -5.84 -7.17
N ILE A 147 0.10 -4.65 -6.66
CA ILE A 147 -0.06 -4.32 -5.24
C ILE A 147 -1.53 -4.38 -4.81
N VAL A 148 -2.43 -3.82 -5.60
CA VAL A 148 -3.87 -3.85 -5.32
C VAL A 148 -4.39 -5.30 -5.32
N ALA A 149 -4.06 -6.09 -6.35
CA ALA A 149 -4.44 -7.49 -6.43
C ALA A 149 -3.91 -8.30 -5.23
N SER A 150 -2.66 -8.06 -4.85
CA SER A 150 -2.02 -8.70 -3.70
C SER A 150 -2.70 -8.33 -2.39
N ALA A 151 -3.12 -7.07 -2.22
CA ALA A 151 -3.88 -6.65 -1.05
C ALA A 151 -5.26 -7.33 -0.97
N TRP A 152 -5.91 -7.58 -2.11
CA TRP A 152 -7.16 -8.35 -2.17
C TRP A 152 -6.96 -9.82 -1.85
N ILE A 153 -5.90 -10.45 -2.39
CA ILE A 153 -5.54 -11.84 -2.07
C ILE A 153 -5.22 -11.99 -0.58
N ALA A 154 -4.43 -11.07 -0.02
CA ALA A 154 -4.10 -11.05 1.41
C ALA A 154 -5.35 -10.98 2.29
N ARG A 155 -6.36 -10.18 1.87
CA ARG A 155 -7.67 -10.11 2.52
C ARG A 155 -8.40 -11.45 2.43
N GLY A 156 -8.44 -12.08 1.25
CA GLY A 156 -9.07 -13.39 1.07
C GLY A 156 -8.45 -14.48 1.98
N ILE A 157 -7.12 -14.49 2.09
CA ILE A 157 -6.39 -15.39 3.01
C ILE A 157 -6.77 -15.09 4.46
N ALA A 158 -6.86 -13.82 4.84
CA ALA A 158 -7.22 -13.42 6.20
C ALA A 158 -8.61 -13.92 6.59
N VAL A 159 -9.61 -13.71 5.73
CA VAL A 159 -10.99 -14.16 5.93
C VAL A 159 -11.05 -15.67 6.17
N ARG A 160 -10.40 -16.46 5.30
CA ARG A 160 -10.37 -17.93 5.41
C ARG A 160 -9.66 -18.41 6.67
N THR A 161 -8.54 -17.77 7.04
CA THR A 161 -7.75 -18.14 8.22
C THR A 161 -8.53 -17.91 9.52
N THR A 162 -9.38 -16.90 9.57
CA THR A 162 -10.23 -16.62 10.74
C THR A 162 -11.49 -17.46 10.82
N GLN A 163 -11.99 -17.99 9.69
CA GLN A 163 -13.17 -18.87 9.66
C GLN A 163 -12.84 -20.35 9.91
N GLY A 164 -11.61 -20.77 9.62
CA GLY A 164 -11.14 -22.14 9.89
C GLY A 164 -10.58 -22.37 11.30
N ARG A 165 -10.78 -21.42 12.22
CA ARG A 165 -10.53 -21.55 13.66
C ARG A 165 -11.87 -21.61 14.38
#